data_AF-Q7ZXM7-F1
#
_entry.id   AF-Q7ZXM7-F1
#
_cell.length_a   1.000
_cell.length_b   1.000
_cell.length_c   1.000
_cell.angle_alpha   90.00
_cell.angle_beta   90.00
_cell.angle_gamma   90.00
#
_symmetry.space_group_name_H-M   'P 1'
#
loop_
_entity.id
_entity.type
_entity.pdbx_description
1 polymer ?
#
loop_
_entity_poly.entity_id
_entity_poly.type
_entity_poly.pdbx_seq_one_letter_code
_entity_poly.pdbx_strand_id
1 'polypeptide(L)'
;MGGAVSAGQDNDELIDNLKEAQYIRTEAVEKAFRAIDRADYYLEEFKQNAYRDLAWKHGNIHLSAPCIYSEVMEALDLQPGLSFLNLGSGTGYLNTMAGLILGPFGINHGVEIHADVIEYAKEKLDLFVHTSDSFDRFDFCEPSFVAGNCLDIALDCMYDRVYCGAGVQKEHKEYMKNLIKVGGILVLPLEEKLTKITRTGPSSWETKKILAVSFAPLIQPDHVESAKSKSLQLPLPNIRSLQDLSRITIRRHIKKIVNQVPNGRGDGVMKNPPRYKRKRLRRRPLQTVVYLEEGGFACRIQNSFDDNNNCEGAGNCEGAGDDLAEKEEQGVSETKPNPPVNFLREKILCLPLPVPLKYYLLYYREK
;
A
#
# COMPACT_ATOMS: atom_id res chain seq x y z
N MET A 1 4.19 7.14 12.47
CA MET A 1 4.86 7.58 11.21
C MET A 1 3.82 8.10 10.24
N GLY A 2 4.23 9.00 9.33
CA GLY A 2 3.36 9.64 8.33
C GLY A 2 3.39 11.17 8.43
N GLY A 3 2.52 11.82 7.68
CA GLY A 3 2.29 13.27 7.67
C GLY A 3 3.13 14.01 6.64
N ALA A 4 3.70 13.32 5.66
CA ALA A 4 4.52 13.93 4.62
C ALA A 4 3.68 14.63 3.54
N VAL A 5 2.44 14.17 3.33
CA VAL A 5 1.53 14.72 2.33
C VAL A 5 0.13 14.98 2.89
N SER A 6 -0.64 15.82 2.21
CA SER A 6 -2.04 16.08 2.55
C SER A 6 -2.92 14.85 2.31
N ALA A 7 -4.02 14.74 3.07
CA ALA A 7 -5.04 13.73 2.84
C ALA A 7 -5.66 13.87 1.44
N GLY A 8 -5.95 12.74 0.79
CA GLY A 8 -6.77 12.66 -0.41
C GLY A 8 -8.26 12.45 -0.07
N GLN A 9 -9.15 12.77 -1.01
CA GLN A 9 -10.56 12.41 -0.94
C GLN A 9 -10.78 10.92 -1.24
N ASP A 10 -9.92 10.34 -2.08
CA ASP A 10 -9.90 8.94 -2.46
C ASP A 10 -8.45 8.41 -2.57
N ASN A 11 -8.32 7.13 -2.93
CA ASN A 11 -7.00 6.51 -3.11
C ASN A 11 -6.19 7.20 -4.22
N ASP A 12 -6.83 7.60 -5.32
CA ASP A 12 -6.13 8.20 -6.47
C ASP A 12 -5.56 9.59 -6.16
N GLU A 13 -6.30 10.43 -5.42
CA GLU A 13 -5.80 11.73 -4.95
C GLU A 13 -4.68 11.56 -3.90
N LEU A 14 -4.76 10.56 -3.03
CA LEU A 14 -3.64 10.21 -2.14
C LEU A 14 -2.39 9.86 -2.94
N ILE A 15 -2.52 9.03 -4.00
CA ILE A 15 -1.39 8.65 -4.85
C ILE A 15 -0.83 9.85 -5.61
N ASP A 16 -1.69 10.75 -6.11
CA ASP A 16 -1.27 12.00 -6.75
C ASP A 16 -0.42 12.85 -5.79
N ASN A 17 -0.88 13.03 -4.55
CA ASN A 17 -0.13 13.79 -3.54
C ASN A 17 1.24 13.17 -3.24
N LEU A 18 1.33 11.83 -3.13
CA LEU A 18 2.59 11.11 -2.91
C LEU A 18 3.57 11.25 -4.09
N LYS A 19 3.04 11.27 -5.31
CA LYS A 19 3.83 11.46 -6.53
C LYS A 19 4.32 12.90 -6.67
N GLU A 20 3.46 13.89 -6.40
CA GLU A 20 3.85 15.30 -6.37
C GLU A 20 4.97 15.56 -5.35
N ALA A 21 4.89 14.90 -4.19
CA ALA A 21 5.90 14.96 -3.14
C ALA A 21 7.14 14.04 -3.37
N GLN A 22 7.24 13.38 -4.52
CA GLN A 22 8.37 12.52 -4.93
C GLN A 22 8.61 11.26 -4.06
N TYR A 23 7.59 10.80 -3.34
CA TYR A 23 7.62 9.51 -2.63
C TYR A 23 7.38 8.34 -3.58
N ILE A 24 6.49 8.50 -4.57
CA ILE A 24 6.29 7.56 -5.67
C ILE A 24 6.96 8.15 -6.91
N ARG A 25 7.88 7.37 -7.51
CA ARG A 25 8.77 7.85 -8.57
C ARG A 25 8.68 6.99 -9.83
N THR A 26 8.41 5.70 -9.66
CA THR A 26 8.36 4.74 -10.76
C THR A 26 6.92 4.39 -11.15
N GLU A 27 6.72 4.14 -12.44
CA GLU A 27 5.40 3.79 -12.98
C GLU A 27 4.88 2.46 -12.43
N ALA A 28 5.78 1.49 -12.16
CA ALA A 28 5.41 0.20 -11.59
C ALA A 28 4.83 0.35 -10.17
N VAL A 29 5.46 1.18 -9.32
CA VAL A 29 4.97 1.47 -7.97
C VAL A 29 3.66 2.25 -8.03
N GLU A 30 3.57 3.30 -8.86
CA GLU A 30 2.32 4.05 -9.03
C GLU A 30 1.15 3.14 -9.44
N LYS A 31 1.36 2.28 -10.44
CA LYS A 31 0.32 1.34 -10.90
C LYS A 31 -0.11 0.38 -9.79
N ALA A 32 0.81 -0.13 -8.99
CA ALA A 32 0.48 -1.03 -7.87
C ALA A 32 -0.35 -0.31 -6.79
N PHE A 33 0.03 0.91 -6.42
CA PHE A 33 -0.69 1.72 -5.44
C PHE A 33 -2.09 2.12 -5.88
N ARG A 34 -2.28 2.44 -7.17
CA ARG A 34 -3.63 2.73 -7.72
C ARG A 34 -4.49 1.49 -7.89
N ALA A 35 -3.87 0.34 -8.13
CA ALA A 35 -4.59 -0.91 -8.35
C ALA A 35 -5.20 -1.48 -7.07
N ILE A 36 -4.70 -1.10 -5.90
CA ILE A 36 -5.17 -1.62 -4.62
C ILE A 36 -5.60 -0.45 -3.74
N ASP A 37 -6.91 -0.31 -3.58
CA ASP A 37 -7.45 0.70 -2.69
C ASP A 37 -7.01 0.41 -1.26
N ARG A 38 -6.36 1.39 -0.64
CA ARG A 38 -5.90 1.30 0.75
C ARG A 38 -7.07 1.08 1.73
N ALA A 39 -8.25 1.63 1.47
CA ALA A 39 -9.41 1.49 2.35
C ALA A 39 -9.94 0.05 2.42
N ASP A 40 -9.72 -0.77 1.40
CA ASP A 40 -10.11 -2.18 1.41
C ASP A 40 -9.36 -2.98 2.49
N TYR A 41 -8.19 -2.50 2.92
CA TYR A 41 -7.35 -3.12 3.95
C TYR A 41 -7.55 -2.52 5.35
N TYR A 42 -8.55 -1.64 5.52
CA TYR A 42 -9.01 -1.16 6.82
C TYR A 42 -10.17 -2.02 7.35
N LEU A 43 -10.43 -1.91 8.65
CA LEU A 43 -11.73 -2.26 9.21
C LEU A 43 -12.76 -1.21 8.75
N GLU A 44 -14.01 -1.65 8.56
CA GLU A 44 -15.08 -0.83 7.99
C GLU A 44 -15.26 0.51 8.72
N GLU A 45 -15.27 0.46 10.05
CA GLU A 45 -15.44 1.61 10.94
C GLU A 45 -14.30 2.67 10.87
N PHE A 46 -13.14 2.32 10.29
CA PHE A 46 -11.98 3.21 10.21
C PHE A 46 -11.62 3.66 8.79
N LYS A 47 -12.40 3.27 7.76
CA LYS A 47 -12.10 3.58 6.35
C LYS A 47 -11.96 5.08 6.05
N GLN A 48 -12.67 5.93 6.79
CA GLN A 48 -12.56 7.40 6.69
C GLN A 48 -11.13 7.95 6.90
N ASN A 49 -10.24 7.18 7.53
CA ASN A 49 -8.85 7.55 7.76
C ASN A 49 -7.89 6.95 6.71
N ALA A 50 -8.37 6.13 5.78
CA ALA A 50 -7.52 5.37 4.86
C ALA A 50 -6.68 6.25 3.94
N TYR A 51 -7.22 7.37 3.48
CA TYR A 51 -6.58 8.28 2.52
C TYR A 51 -5.75 9.39 3.15
N ARG A 52 -5.49 9.28 4.46
CA ARG A 52 -4.55 10.13 5.17
C ARG A 52 -3.18 9.49 5.13
N ASP A 53 -2.13 10.30 4.99
CA ASP A 53 -0.76 9.80 5.09
C ASP A 53 -0.38 9.49 6.54
N LEU A 54 -1.06 8.54 7.16
CA LEU A 54 -0.88 8.15 8.55
C LEU A 54 -0.86 6.64 8.67
N ALA A 55 -0.02 6.15 9.59
CA ALA A 55 -0.11 4.77 10.02
C ALA A 55 -1.40 4.55 10.80
N TRP A 56 -1.96 3.35 10.70
CA TRP A 56 -3.15 2.94 11.43
C TRP A 56 -2.86 1.66 12.21
N LYS A 57 -3.37 1.60 13.43
CA LYS A 57 -3.26 0.44 14.33
C LYS A 57 -4.58 0.22 15.05
N HIS A 58 -5.02 -1.03 15.11
CA HIS A 58 -6.16 -1.46 15.92
C HIS A 58 -5.88 -2.89 16.43
N GLY A 59 -5.74 -3.06 17.75
CA GLY A 59 -5.27 -4.32 18.32
C GLY A 59 -3.89 -4.72 17.76
N ASN A 60 -3.79 -5.94 17.24
CA ASN A 60 -2.59 -6.46 16.56
C ASN A 60 -2.48 -6.01 15.10
N ILE A 61 -3.58 -5.53 14.49
CA ILE A 61 -3.60 -5.11 13.10
C ILE A 61 -2.86 -3.77 12.97
N HIS A 62 -1.91 -3.73 12.04
CA HIS A 62 -1.14 -2.52 11.75
C HIS A 62 -0.97 -2.33 10.24
N LEU A 63 -1.12 -1.08 9.81
CA LEU A 63 -0.92 -0.65 8.44
C LEU A 63 -0.04 0.61 8.44
N SER A 64 1.16 0.51 7.87
CA SER A 64 2.10 1.63 7.81
C SER A 64 1.57 2.77 6.96
N ALA A 65 2.10 3.99 7.18
CA ALA A 65 1.73 5.17 6.42
C ALA A 65 2.04 4.99 4.91
N PRO A 66 1.22 5.53 4.01
CA PRO A 66 1.43 5.50 2.56
C PRO A 66 2.82 5.96 2.11
N CYS A 67 3.36 7.05 2.67
CA CYS A 67 4.71 7.52 2.34
C CYS A 67 5.80 6.50 2.66
N ILE A 68 5.65 5.75 3.76
CA ILE A 68 6.60 4.72 4.18
C ILE A 68 6.55 3.54 3.20
N TYR A 69 5.35 3.04 2.86
CA TYR A 69 5.23 1.97 1.87
C TYR A 69 5.73 2.40 0.49
N SER A 70 5.55 3.67 0.11
CA SER A 70 6.07 4.20 -1.15
C SER A 70 7.60 4.10 -1.20
N GLU A 71 8.28 4.56 -0.15
CA GLU A 71 9.75 4.49 -0.04
C GLU A 71 10.26 3.06 0.05
N VAL A 72 9.55 2.17 0.76
CA VAL A 72 9.87 0.74 0.81
C VAL A 72 9.78 0.12 -0.58
N MET A 73 8.67 0.32 -1.30
CA MET A 73 8.45 -0.25 -2.64
C MET A 73 9.48 0.27 -3.65
N GLU A 74 9.79 1.57 -3.61
CA GLU A 74 10.84 2.19 -4.42
C GLU A 74 12.24 1.67 -4.07
N ALA A 75 12.54 1.49 -2.77
CA ALA A 75 13.84 1.02 -2.32
C ALA A 75 14.08 -0.46 -2.64
N LEU A 76 13.02 -1.27 -2.54
CA LEU A 76 13.06 -2.69 -2.88
C LEU A 76 13.33 -2.89 -4.36
N ASP A 77 12.90 -2.01 -5.27
CA ASP A 77 13.10 -2.20 -6.71
C ASP A 77 12.64 -3.61 -7.15
N LEU A 78 11.36 -3.88 -6.89
CA LEU A 78 10.69 -5.13 -7.23
C LEU A 78 10.57 -5.25 -8.75
N GLN A 79 10.83 -6.45 -9.26
CA GLN A 79 10.77 -6.76 -10.69
C GLN A 79 10.04 -8.10 -10.90
N PRO A 80 9.45 -8.34 -12.08
CA PRO A 80 8.80 -9.60 -12.38
C PRO A 80 9.72 -10.82 -12.17
N GLY A 81 9.21 -11.86 -11.52
CA GLY A 81 9.93 -13.12 -11.27
C GLY A 81 10.88 -13.15 -10.06
N LEU A 82 11.05 -12.03 -9.36
CA LEU A 82 11.87 -12.01 -8.13
C LEU A 82 11.18 -12.74 -6.96
N SER A 83 11.98 -13.17 -5.99
CA SER A 83 11.49 -13.62 -4.69
C SER A 83 11.48 -12.50 -3.65
N PHE A 84 10.34 -12.32 -2.99
CA PHE A 84 10.09 -11.32 -1.97
C PHE A 84 9.64 -11.96 -0.66
N LEU A 85 10.26 -11.53 0.44
CA LEU A 85 9.88 -11.88 1.81
C LEU A 85 9.54 -10.62 2.61
N ASN A 86 8.33 -10.59 3.15
CA ASN A 86 7.84 -9.52 4.03
C ASN A 86 7.78 -10.03 5.48
N LEU A 87 8.63 -9.50 6.35
CA LEU A 87 8.69 -9.80 7.78
C LEU A 87 7.79 -8.82 8.54
N GLY A 88 6.75 -9.33 9.22
CA GLY A 88 5.66 -8.51 9.76
C GLY A 88 4.67 -8.11 8.66
N SER A 89 4.07 -9.11 7.99
CA SER A 89 3.20 -8.86 6.83
C SER A 89 1.94 -8.05 7.15
N GLY A 90 1.54 -7.98 8.41
CA GLY A 90 0.39 -7.17 8.84
C GLY A 90 -0.87 -7.53 8.06
N THR A 91 -1.59 -6.52 7.57
CA THR A 91 -2.83 -6.70 6.79
C THR A 91 -2.65 -7.42 5.45
N GLY A 92 -1.42 -7.72 5.02
CA GLY A 92 -1.14 -8.24 3.68
C GLY A 92 -1.13 -7.19 2.57
N TYR A 93 -1.46 -5.92 2.85
CA TYR A 93 -1.53 -4.85 1.84
C TYR A 93 -0.26 -4.71 0.99
N LEU A 94 0.90 -4.68 1.64
CA LEU A 94 2.19 -4.59 0.95
C LEU A 94 2.49 -5.84 0.12
N ASN A 95 2.15 -7.03 0.62
CA ASN A 95 2.32 -8.28 -0.12
C ASN A 95 1.42 -8.31 -1.35
N THR A 96 0.17 -7.84 -1.28
CA THR A 96 -0.71 -7.77 -2.45
C THR A 96 -0.17 -6.78 -3.48
N MET A 97 0.29 -5.59 -3.06
CA MET A 97 0.92 -4.63 -3.99
C MET A 97 2.18 -5.21 -4.65
N ALA A 98 3.06 -5.84 -3.86
CA ALA A 98 4.25 -6.52 -4.38
C ALA A 98 3.86 -7.62 -5.37
N GLY A 99 2.79 -8.36 -5.10
CA GLY A 99 2.28 -9.42 -5.96
C GLY A 99 1.94 -8.95 -7.38
N LEU A 100 1.43 -7.71 -7.53
CA LEU A 100 1.13 -7.11 -8.84
C LEU A 100 2.39 -6.76 -9.66
N ILE A 101 3.52 -6.52 -8.99
CA ILE A 101 4.80 -6.20 -9.65
C ILE A 101 5.57 -7.48 -9.97
N LEU A 102 5.60 -8.44 -9.04
CA LEU A 102 6.32 -9.70 -9.18
C LEU A 102 5.74 -10.60 -10.27
N GLY A 103 4.41 -10.52 -10.49
CA GLY A 103 3.74 -11.33 -11.50
C GLY A 103 3.77 -12.83 -11.21
N PRO A 104 3.31 -13.68 -12.13
CA PRO A 104 2.94 -15.04 -11.82
C PRO A 104 4.14 -15.97 -11.58
N PHE A 105 5.35 -15.53 -11.91
CA PHE A 105 6.59 -16.28 -11.77
C PHE A 105 7.43 -15.85 -10.56
N GLY A 106 6.95 -14.86 -9.79
CA GLY A 106 7.61 -14.45 -8.56
C GLY A 106 7.35 -15.41 -7.41
N ILE A 107 8.00 -15.11 -6.28
CA ILE A 107 7.72 -15.72 -4.98
C ILE A 107 7.38 -14.58 -4.02
N ASN A 108 6.32 -14.73 -3.23
CA ASN A 108 5.82 -13.67 -2.36
C ASN A 108 5.40 -14.27 -1.01
N HIS A 109 6.26 -14.14 -0.01
CA HIS A 109 6.01 -14.69 1.32
C HIS A 109 5.80 -13.57 2.34
N GLY A 110 4.83 -13.76 3.24
CA GLY A 110 4.59 -12.90 4.39
C GLY A 110 4.70 -13.72 5.67
N VAL A 111 5.50 -13.23 6.62
CA VAL A 111 5.61 -13.82 7.96
C VAL A 111 4.99 -12.87 8.95
N GLU A 112 4.12 -13.39 9.82
CA GLU A 112 3.43 -12.61 10.84
C GLU A 112 3.31 -13.44 12.12
N ILE A 113 3.50 -12.80 13.28
CA ILE A 113 3.53 -13.50 14.57
C ILE A 113 2.12 -13.73 15.11
N HIS A 114 1.18 -12.85 14.76
CA HIS A 114 -0.20 -12.87 15.24
C HIS A 114 -1.12 -13.64 14.29
N ALA A 115 -1.71 -14.74 14.77
CA ALA A 115 -2.57 -15.59 13.95
C ALA A 115 -3.85 -14.89 13.46
N ASP A 116 -4.44 -14.03 14.30
CA ASP A 116 -5.59 -13.17 13.96
C ASP A 116 -5.26 -12.20 12.82
N VAL A 117 -4.04 -11.68 12.78
CA VAL A 117 -3.58 -10.78 11.70
C VAL A 117 -3.37 -11.55 10.39
N ILE A 118 -2.91 -12.81 10.45
CA ILE A 118 -2.80 -13.66 9.26
C ILE A 118 -4.17 -13.98 8.68
N GLU A 119 -5.14 -14.32 9.53
CA GLU A 119 -6.50 -14.59 9.09
C GLU A 119 -7.10 -13.36 8.40
N TYR A 120 -6.91 -12.18 8.99
CA TYR A 120 -7.28 -10.92 8.38
C TYR A 120 -6.59 -10.68 7.03
N ALA A 121 -5.29 -10.93 6.92
CA ALA A 121 -4.55 -10.77 5.67
C ALA A 121 -5.06 -11.71 4.56
N LYS A 122 -5.40 -12.95 4.91
CA LYS A 122 -6.00 -13.93 3.99
C LYS A 122 -7.39 -13.49 3.54
N GLU A 123 -8.22 -13.00 4.45
CA GLU A 123 -9.54 -12.46 4.13
C GLU A 123 -9.44 -11.28 3.14
N LYS A 124 -8.54 -10.33 3.39
CA LYS A 124 -8.33 -9.18 2.48
C LYS A 124 -7.79 -9.60 1.12
N LEU A 125 -6.90 -10.59 1.08
CA LEU A 125 -6.43 -11.17 -0.17
C LEU A 125 -7.56 -11.83 -0.95
N ASP A 126 -8.39 -12.63 -0.27
CA ASP A 126 -9.52 -13.32 -0.88
C ASP A 126 -10.54 -12.32 -1.47
N LEU A 127 -10.86 -11.28 -0.70
CA LEU A 127 -11.70 -10.18 -1.16
C LEU A 127 -11.10 -9.52 -2.42
N PHE A 128 -9.80 -9.24 -2.43
CA PHE A 128 -9.12 -8.66 -3.58
C PHE A 128 -9.24 -9.56 -4.83
N VAL A 129 -8.97 -10.86 -4.69
CA VAL A 129 -9.01 -11.82 -5.81
C VAL A 129 -10.42 -11.93 -6.41
N HIS A 130 -11.45 -11.93 -5.57
CA HIS A 130 -12.84 -12.14 -6.02
C HIS A 130 -13.53 -10.87 -6.51
N THR A 131 -13.25 -9.73 -5.88
CA THR A 131 -14.04 -8.49 -6.08
C THR A 131 -13.30 -7.41 -6.88
N SER A 132 -11.96 -7.37 -6.84
CA SER A 132 -11.21 -6.30 -7.48
C SER A 132 -11.02 -6.55 -8.98
N ASP A 133 -11.33 -5.54 -9.80
CA ASP A 133 -11.02 -5.55 -11.23
C ASP A 133 -9.52 -5.57 -11.52
N SER A 134 -8.71 -5.07 -10.57
CA SER A 134 -7.26 -5.09 -10.69
C SER A 134 -6.71 -6.51 -10.79
N PHE A 135 -7.36 -7.50 -10.17
CA PHE A 135 -6.96 -8.89 -10.30
C PHE A 135 -6.98 -9.38 -11.77
N ASP A 136 -7.94 -8.92 -12.56
CA ASP A 136 -8.05 -9.27 -13.97
C ASP A 136 -7.16 -8.42 -14.88
N ARG A 137 -6.80 -7.21 -14.44
CA ARG A 137 -5.93 -6.30 -15.20
C ARG A 137 -4.45 -6.63 -15.06
N PHE A 138 -4.04 -7.18 -13.93
CA PHE A 138 -2.65 -7.47 -13.61
C PHE A 138 -2.35 -8.97 -13.67
N ASP A 139 -1.10 -9.33 -13.96
CA ASP A 139 -0.63 -10.66 -13.58
C ASP A 139 -0.20 -10.59 -12.11
N PHE A 140 -0.44 -11.66 -11.35
CA PHE A 140 -0.38 -11.60 -9.89
C PHE A 140 0.44 -12.74 -9.29
N CYS A 141 1.37 -12.39 -8.40
CA CYS A 141 2.02 -13.32 -7.48
C CYS A 141 1.21 -13.39 -6.18
N GLU A 142 0.35 -14.39 -6.08
CA GLU A 142 -0.43 -14.64 -4.87
C GLU A 142 0.52 -14.83 -3.66
N PRO A 143 0.33 -14.06 -2.56
CA PRO A 143 1.17 -14.19 -1.39
C PRO A 143 0.84 -15.44 -0.57
N SER A 144 1.87 -16.04 0.02
CA SER A 144 1.72 -17.08 1.03
C SER A 144 2.04 -16.53 2.41
N PHE A 145 1.07 -16.57 3.32
CA PHE A 145 1.20 -16.06 4.69
C PHE A 145 1.48 -17.20 5.68
N VAL A 146 2.51 -17.01 6.51
CA VAL A 146 3.03 -18.00 7.46
C VAL A 146 3.04 -17.41 8.87
N ALA A 147 2.49 -18.17 9.82
CA ALA A 147 2.51 -17.83 11.24
C ALA A 147 3.86 -18.16 11.86
N GLY A 148 4.53 -17.17 12.45
CA GLY A 148 5.75 -17.39 13.22
C GLY A 148 6.58 -16.13 13.46
N ASN A 149 7.65 -16.30 14.24
CA ASN A 149 8.59 -15.23 14.51
C ASN A 149 9.58 -15.07 13.35
N CYS A 150 9.84 -13.83 12.95
CA CYS A 150 10.76 -13.50 11.86
C CYS A 150 12.23 -13.86 12.20
N LEU A 151 12.57 -13.98 13.49
CA LEU A 151 13.90 -14.36 13.96
C LEU A 151 14.13 -15.88 14.04
N ASP A 152 13.11 -16.69 13.74
CA ASP A 152 13.19 -18.15 13.78
C ASP A 152 13.16 -18.80 12.38
N ILE A 153 13.28 -18.01 11.32
CA ILE A 153 13.21 -18.49 9.93
C ILE A 153 14.45 -19.35 9.61
N ALA A 154 14.20 -20.53 9.01
CA ALA A 154 15.28 -21.36 8.51
C ALA A 154 16.06 -20.65 7.40
N LEU A 155 17.39 -20.64 7.50
CA LEU A 155 18.29 -20.03 6.52
C LEU A 155 18.58 -20.93 5.32
N ASP A 156 17.65 -21.82 4.98
CA ASP A 156 17.73 -22.73 3.83
C ASP A 156 17.29 -22.07 2.51
N CYS A 157 16.56 -20.94 2.60
CA CYS A 157 16.13 -20.15 1.45
C CYS A 157 16.56 -18.69 1.59
N MET A 158 17.06 -18.13 0.49
CA MET A 158 17.43 -16.72 0.36
C MET A 158 16.53 -16.02 -0.65
N TYR A 159 16.29 -14.73 -0.44
CA TYR A 159 15.38 -13.93 -1.25
C TYR A 159 16.11 -12.88 -2.08
N ASP A 160 15.52 -12.51 -3.21
CA ASP A 160 16.00 -11.36 -3.98
C ASP A 160 15.70 -10.05 -3.26
N ARG A 161 14.57 -10.00 -2.54
CA ARG A 161 14.05 -8.82 -1.85
C ARG A 161 13.51 -9.19 -0.47
N VAL A 162 13.92 -8.47 0.57
CA VAL A 162 13.39 -8.64 1.93
C VAL A 162 13.00 -7.27 2.48
N TYR A 163 11.81 -7.19 3.08
CA TYR A 163 11.40 -6.05 3.88
C TYR A 163 11.09 -6.50 5.31
N CYS A 164 11.50 -5.70 6.29
CA CYS A 164 11.09 -5.86 7.69
C CYS A 164 10.22 -4.69 8.13
N GLY A 165 8.96 -4.97 8.44
CA GLY A 165 7.96 -4.01 8.90
C GLY A 165 8.03 -3.67 10.39
N ALA A 166 9.14 -4.00 11.07
CA ALA A 166 9.37 -3.71 12.48
C ALA A 166 10.82 -3.24 12.71
N GLY A 167 11.05 -2.50 13.79
CA GLY A 167 12.36 -2.00 14.17
C GLY A 167 13.31 -3.11 14.57
N VAL A 168 14.40 -3.29 13.81
CA VAL A 168 15.38 -4.35 14.04
C VAL A 168 16.50 -3.84 14.94
N GLN A 169 16.80 -4.57 16.02
CA GLN A 169 17.93 -4.27 16.89
C GLN A 169 19.26 -4.64 16.21
N LYS A 170 20.36 -3.97 16.61
CA LYS A 170 21.66 -4.07 15.93
C LYS A 170 22.23 -5.48 15.93
N GLU A 171 21.91 -6.25 16.97
CA GLU A 171 22.35 -7.62 17.20
C GLU A 171 21.77 -8.57 16.13
N HIS A 172 20.56 -8.30 15.64
CA HIS A 172 19.86 -9.11 14.64
C HIS A 172 20.16 -8.71 13.19
N LYS A 173 20.99 -7.67 12.98
CA LYS A 173 21.33 -7.16 11.65
C LYS A 173 21.94 -8.23 10.74
N GLU A 174 22.85 -9.04 11.28
CA GLU A 174 23.53 -10.06 10.48
C GLU A 174 22.63 -11.24 10.14
N TYR A 175 21.72 -11.60 11.05
CA TYR A 175 20.66 -12.56 10.77
C TYR A 175 19.79 -12.10 9.59
N MET A 176 19.33 -10.83 9.59
CA MET A 176 18.51 -10.30 8.50
C MET A 176 19.24 -10.29 7.15
N LYS A 177 20.55 -10.01 7.14
CA LYS A 177 21.37 -10.06 5.92
C LYS A 177 21.45 -11.47 5.33
N ASN A 178 21.48 -12.50 6.16
CA ASN A 178 21.56 -13.89 5.69
C ASN A 178 20.29 -14.35 4.95
N LEU A 179 19.20 -13.59 5.03
CA LEU A 179 17.96 -13.86 4.28
C LEU A 179 18.03 -13.42 2.81
N ILE A 180 19.06 -12.67 2.37
CA ILE A 180 19.14 -12.18 0.98
C ILE A 180 20.28 -12.79 0.16
N LYS A 181 19.97 -13.06 -1.11
CA LYS A 181 20.93 -13.55 -2.13
C LYS A 181 21.97 -12.49 -2.45
N VAL A 182 23.07 -12.88 -3.10
CA VAL A 182 23.98 -11.92 -3.74
C VAL A 182 23.21 -11.19 -4.85
N GLY A 183 23.32 -9.86 -4.90
CA GLY A 183 22.49 -8.97 -5.71
C GLY A 183 21.13 -8.62 -5.07
N GLY A 184 20.82 -9.21 -3.92
CA GLY A 184 19.57 -8.97 -3.21
C GLY A 184 19.54 -7.65 -2.44
N ILE A 185 18.32 -7.20 -2.14
CA ILE A 185 18.05 -5.95 -1.42
C ILE A 185 17.25 -6.25 -0.16
N LEU A 186 17.72 -5.71 0.96
CA LEU A 186 17.08 -5.76 2.27
C LEU A 186 16.71 -4.34 2.69
N VAL A 187 15.44 -4.11 3.01
CA VAL A 187 14.93 -2.83 3.53
C VAL A 187 14.39 -3.05 4.94
N LEU A 188 14.92 -2.32 5.92
CA LEU A 188 14.46 -2.41 7.30
C LEU A 188 14.66 -1.09 8.06
N PRO A 189 13.89 -0.85 9.13
CA PRO A 189 14.20 0.16 10.13
C PRO A 189 15.35 -0.34 11.03
N LEU A 190 16.45 0.41 11.05
CA LEU A 190 17.61 0.17 11.91
C LEU A 190 18.03 1.50 12.55
N GLU A 191 18.17 1.53 13.88
CA GLU A 191 18.56 2.75 14.62
C GLU A 191 17.66 3.96 14.26
N GLU A 192 16.32 3.77 14.29
CA GLU A 192 15.31 4.79 13.92
C GLU A 192 15.43 5.35 12.49
N LYS A 193 16.08 4.61 11.58
CA LYS A 193 16.21 4.99 10.17
C LYS A 193 15.85 3.84 9.24
N LEU A 194 14.97 4.11 8.28
CA LEU A 194 14.68 3.18 7.19
C LEU A 194 15.94 3.08 6.34
N THR A 195 16.46 1.86 6.22
CA THR A 195 17.77 1.59 5.65
C THR A 195 17.65 0.53 4.57
N LYS A 196 18.23 0.82 3.40
CA LYS A 196 18.45 -0.14 2.31
C LYS A 196 19.84 -0.74 2.43
N ILE A 197 19.92 -2.05 2.43
CA ILE A 197 21.16 -2.82 2.41
C ILE A 197 21.15 -3.66 1.13
N THR A 198 22.18 -3.51 0.30
CA THR A 198 22.35 -4.30 -0.93
C THR A 198 23.51 -5.27 -0.73
N ARG A 199 23.29 -6.56 -1.02
CA ARG A 199 24.37 -7.56 -1.02
C ARG A 199 25.11 -7.49 -2.35
N THR A 200 26.29 -6.89 -2.39
CA THR A 200 27.03 -6.71 -3.65
C THR A 200 27.89 -7.91 -4.01
N GLY A 201 28.15 -8.81 -3.05
CA GLY A 201 28.98 -9.99 -3.23
C GLY A 201 28.83 -10.97 -2.06
N PRO A 202 29.60 -12.06 -2.01
CA PRO A 202 29.48 -13.09 -0.96
C PRO A 202 29.60 -12.53 0.46
N SER A 203 30.51 -11.56 0.65
CA SER A 203 30.79 -10.91 1.95
C SER A 203 30.82 -9.38 1.87
N SER A 204 30.34 -8.79 0.77
CA SER A 204 30.34 -7.34 0.55
C SER A 204 28.93 -6.76 0.51
N TRP A 205 28.80 -5.58 1.12
CA TRP A 205 27.50 -4.95 1.40
C TRP A 205 27.57 -3.45 1.16
N GLU A 206 26.52 -2.90 0.55
CA GLU A 206 26.28 -1.46 0.48
C GLU A 206 25.13 -1.11 1.41
N THR A 207 25.20 0.04 2.10
CA THR A 207 24.14 0.48 3.03
C THR A 207 23.81 1.94 2.79
N LYS A 208 22.52 2.22 2.55
CA LYS A 208 21.98 3.57 2.33
C LYS A 208 20.87 3.85 3.33
N LYS A 209 21.02 4.91 4.11
CA LYS A 209 19.96 5.42 5.00
C LYS A 209 19.00 6.26 4.15
N ILE A 210 17.71 5.97 4.22
CA ILE A 210 16.66 6.61 3.40
C ILE A 210 16.04 7.77 4.16
N LEU A 211 15.33 7.48 5.25
CA LEU A 211 14.60 8.49 6.03
C LEU A 211 14.47 8.07 7.51
N ALA A 212 14.24 9.05 8.39
CA ALA A 212 14.02 8.81 9.81
C ALA A 212 12.61 8.29 10.08
N VAL A 213 12.50 7.21 10.84
CA VAL A 213 11.26 6.46 11.05
C VAL A 213 11.14 6.04 12.50
N SER A 214 9.90 5.73 12.92
CA SER A 214 9.63 5.16 14.24
C SER A 214 8.73 3.94 14.06
N PHE A 215 9.29 2.76 14.29
CA PHE A 215 8.61 1.47 14.17
C PHE A 215 8.50 0.82 15.54
N ALA A 216 7.46 0.00 15.74
CA ALA A 216 7.44 -0.92 16.87
C ALA A 216 8.64 -1.88 16.77
N PRO A 217 9.32 -2.19 17.88
CA PRO A 217 10.47 -3.08 17.85
C PRO A 217 10.04 -4.50 17.43
N LEU A 218 10.93 -5.21 16.74
CA LEU A 218 10.73 -6.61 16.40
C LEU A 218 10.66 -7.44 17.69
N ILE A 219 9.62 -8.26 17.81
CA ILE A 219 9.39 -9.13 18.97
C ILE A 219 10.41 -10.26 18.96
N GLN A 220 11.14 -10.41 20.06
CA GLN A 220 12.11 -11.49 20.23
C GLN A 220 11.41 -12.77 20.69
N PRO A 221 11.86 -13.96 20.24
CA PRO A 221 11.32 -15.22 20.72
C PRO A 221 11.65 -15.43 22.21
N ASP A 222 10.71 -16.00 22.95
CA ASP A 222 10.92 -16.29 24.37
C ASP A 222 11.99 -17.40 24.56
N HIS A 223 12.98 -17.12 25.41
CA HIS A 223 14.14 -17.99 25.64
C HIS A 223 13.77 -19.42 26.14
N VAL A 224 12.56 -19.61 26.66
CA VAL A 224 12.09 -20.90 27.21
C VAL A 224 11.54 -21.82 26.10
N GLU A 225 11.01 -21.27 25.01
CA GLU A 225 10.49 -22.03 23.86
C GLU A 225 11.54 -22.22 22.76
N SER A 226 12.52 -21.31 22.66
CA SER A 226 13.60 -21.33 21.65
C SER A 226 14.42 -22.63 21.63
N ALA A 227 14.58 -23.33 22.76
CA ALA A 227 15.31 -24.60 22.82
C ALA A 227 14.54 -25.82 22.26
N LYS A 228 13.23 -25.67 21.99
CA LYS A 228 12.35 -26.73 21.44
C LYS A 228 11.71 -26.37 20.11
N SER A 229 11.70 -25.10 19.73
CA SER A 229 11.07 -24.64 18.49
C SER A 229 11.88 -25.07 17.26
N LYS A 230 11.24 -25.87 16.40
CA LYS A 230 11.73 -26.12 15.05
C LYS A 230 11.77 -24.78 14.32
N SER A 231 12.86 -24.49 13.62
CA SER A 231 12.99 -23.34 12.73
C SER A 231 11.74 -23.18 11.86
N LEU A 232 11.22 -21.96 11.72
CA LEU A 232 10.10 -21.64 10.87
C LEU A 232 10.45 -21.96 9.41
N GLN A 233 9.75 -22.94 8.86
CA GLN A 233 9.92 -23.40 7.49
C GLN A 233 8.98 -22.61 6.58
N LEU A 234 9.55 -21.92 5.59
CA LEU A 234 8.77 -21.19 4.60
C LEU A 234 8.32 -22.13 3.48
N PRO A 235 7.16 -21.86 2.85
CA PRO A 235 6.67 -22.65 1.72
C PRO A 235 7.71 -22.77 0.63
N LEU A 236 7.92 -23.99 0.13
CA LEU A 236 8.78 -24.20 -1.03
C LEU A 236 8.12 -23.59 -2.28
N PRO A 237 8.91 -23.05 -3.23
CA PRO A 237 8.39 -22.56 -4.50
C PRO A 237 7.60 -23.66 -5.20
N ASN A 238 6.31 -23.44 -5.43
CA ASN A 238 5.47 -24.42 -6.11
C ASN A 238 5.79 -24.42 -7.62
N ILE A 239 6.12 -25.59 -8.16
CA ILE A 239 6.32 -25.76 -9.59
C ILE A 239 4.94 -25.76 -10.26
N ARG A 240 4.65 -24.69 -11.01
CA ARG A 240 3.37 -24.58 -11.73
C ARG A 240 3.24 -25.67 -12.78
N SER A 241 2.03 -26.24 -12.90
CA SER A 241 1.73 -27.22 -13.93
C SER A 241 1.71 -26.59 -15.32
N LEU A 242 1.94 -27.38 -16.37
CA LEU A 242 1.81 -26.91 -17.76
C LEU A 242 0.43 -26.31 -18.03
N GLN A 243 -0.61 -26.85 -17.39
CA GLN A 243 -1.98 -26.35 -17.50
C GLN A 243 -2.09 -24.92 -16.97
N ASP A 244 -1.52 -24.66 -15.79
CA ASP A 244 -1.53 -23.33 -15.17
C ASP A 244 -0.70 -22.32 -15.98
N LEU A 245 0.49 -22.73 -16.43
CA LEU A 245 1.33 -21.94 -17.32
C LEU A 245 0.60 -21.56 -18.63
N SER A 246 -0.14 -22.51 -19.20
CA SER A 246 -0.96 -22.30 -20.39
C SER A 246 -2.06 -21.29 -20.11
N ARG A 247 -2.77 -21.42 -18.98
CA ARG A 247 -3.81 -20.46 -18.57
C ARG A 247 -3.27 -19.06 -18.41
N ILE A 248 -2.15 -18.89 -17.69
CA ILE A 248 -1.49 -17.60 -17.49
C ILE A 248 -1.17 -16.97 -18.85
N THR A 249 -0.59 -17.77 -19.75
CA THR A 249 -0.20 -17.31 -21.09
C THR A 249 -1.42 -16.89 -21.92
N ILE A 250 -2.48 -17.71 -21.95
CA ILE A 250 -3.73 -17.40 -22.66
C ILE A 250 -4.38 -16.14 -22.09
N ARG A 251 -4.56 -16.06 -20.76
CA ARG A 251 -5.12 -14.87 -20.10
C ARG A 251 -4.32 -13.62 -20.44
N ARG A 252 -2.98 -13.68 -20.40
CA ARG A 252 -2.11 -12.57 -20.78
C ARG A 252 -2.34 -12.11 -22.22
N HIS A 253 -2.50 -13.04 -23.16
CA HIS A 253 -2.81 -12.69 -24.56
C HIS A 253 -4.18 -12.01 -24.69
N ILE A 254 -5.21 -12.52 -24.00
CA ILE A 254 -6.54 -11.91 -24.02
C ILE A 254 -6.49 -10.50 -23.42
N LYS A 255 -5.81 -10.30 -22.28
CA LYS A 255 -5.62 -8.98 -21.67
C LYS A 255 -4.94 -7.99 -22.62
N LYS A 256 -3.89 -8.43 -23.34
CA LYS A 256 -3.22 -7.59 -24.36
C LYS A 256 -4.20 -7.13 -25.45
N ILE A 257 -5.08 -8.01 -25.92
CA ILE A 257 -6.09 -7.66 -26.92
C ILE A 257 -7.10 -6.67 -26.34
N VAL A 258 -7.60 -6.91 -25.13
CA VAL A 258 -8.54 -6.00 -24.44
C VAL A 258 -7.96 -4.60 -24.29
N ASN A 259 -6.70 -4.51 -23.87
CA ASN A 259 -6.03 -3.22 -23.65
C ASN A 259 -5.61 -2.52 -24.96
N GLN A 260 -5.56 -3.23 -26.09
CA GLN A 260 -5.19 -2.67 -27.40
C GLN A 260 -6.38 -2.13 -28.19
N VAL A 261 -7.61 -2.55 -27.89
CA VAL A 261 -8.80 -1.95 -28.48
C VAL A 261 -8.90 -0.52 -27.94
N PRO A 262 -8.69 0.53 -28.78
CA PRO A 262 -8.98 1.89 -28.34
C PRO A 262 -10.46 1.90 -27.98
N ASN A 263 -10.86 2.54 -26.87
CA ASN A 263 -12.26 2.79 -26.55
C ASN A 263 -12.93 3.54 -27.71
N GLY A 264 -13.42 2.77 -28.68
CA GLY A 264 -14.09 3.21 -29.87
C GLY A 264 -15.57 3.04 -29.63
N ARG A 265 -16.25 4.17 -29.40
CA ARG A 265 -17.71 4.34 -29.40
C ARG A 265 -18.43 3.65 -28.24
N GLY A 266 -18.33 4.28 -27.08
CA GLY A 266 -19.31 4.21 -26.00
C GLY A 266 -19.11 5.44 -25.13
N ASP A 267 -20.09 6.35 -25.11
CA ASP A 267 -20.13 7.45 -24.14
C ASP A 267 -20.12 6.83 -22.73
N GLY A 268 -18.97 6.92 -22.08
CA GLY A 268 -18.69 6.24 -20.82
C GLY A 268 -17.22 6.32 -20.43
N VAL A 269 -16.46 7.27 -20.99
CA VAL A 269 -15.29 7.79 -20.28
C VAL A 269 -15.87 8.54 -19.10
N MET A 270 -15.64 8.08 -17.87
CA MET A 270 -15.73 8.98 -16.72
C MET A 270 -14.81 10.16 -17.03
N LYS A 271 -15.40 11.22 -17.56
CA LYS A 271 -14.78 12.53 -17.59
C LYS A 271 -14.53 12.80 -16.12
N ASN A 272 -13.26 12.87 -15.73
CA ASN A 272 -12.88 13.53 -14.49
C ASN A 272 -13.74 14.80 -14.38
N PRO A 273 -14.45 15.04 -13.26
CA PRO A 273 -15.16 16.28 -13.09
C PRO A 273 -14.16 17.43 -13.35
N PRO A 274 -14.60 18.55 -13.94
CA PRO A 274 -13.71 19.58 -14.42
C PRO A 274 -12.74 19.97 -13.30
N ARG A 275 -11.45 19.72 -13.55
CA ARG A 275 -10.33 20.05 -12.66
C ARG A 275 -10.53 21.48 -12.16
N TYR A 276 -10.90 21.65 -10.90
CA TYR A 276 -10.87 22.95 -10.28
C TYR A 276 -9.40 23.36 -10.20
N LYS A 277 -8.98 24.26 -11.10
CA LYS A 277 -7.63 24.83 -11.06
C LYS A 277 -7.49 25.56 -9.72
N ARG A 278 -6.72 25.00 -8.79
CA ARG A 278 -6.30 25.72 -7.57
C ARG A 278 -5.66 27.04 -8.02
N LYS A 279 -6.25 28.18 -7.64
CA LYS A 279 -5.62 29.49 -7.76
C LYS A 279 -4.36 29.48 -6.89
N ARG A 280 -3.18 29.48 -7.51
CA ARG A 280 -1.89 29.67 -6.83
C ARG A 280 -1.87 31.07 -6.19
N LEU A 281 -2.16 31.17 -4.90
CA LEU A 281 -1.87 32.36 -4.12
C LEU A 281 -0.35 32.38 -3.82
N ARG A 282 0.39 33.24 -4.55
CA ARG A 282 1.78 33.58 -4.23
C ARG A 282 1.81 34.27 -2.86
N ARG A 283 2.28 33.58 -1.81
CA ARG A 283 2.67 34.24 -0.56
C ARG A 283 3.99 34.98 -0.77
N ARG A 284 3.99 36.31 -0.61
CA ARG A 284 5.20 37.14 -0.52
C ARG A 284 5.82 36.96 0.88
N PRO A 285 7.15 36.95 1.03
CA PRO A 285 7.77 36.91 2.35
C PRO A 285 7.71 38.30 2.99
N LEU A 286 7.05 38.42 4.15
CA LEU A 286 7.13 39.61 5.02
C LEU A 286 8.29 39.42 5.99
N GLN A 287 9.20 40.39 6.02
CA GLN A 287 10.44 40.35 6.77
C GLN A 287 10.26 41.21 8.03
N THR A 288 9.91 40.61 9.16
CA THR A 288 9.82 41.34 10.44
C THR A 288 11.20 41.37 11.11
N VAL A 289 11.65 42.56 11.50
CA VAL A 289 12.84 42.84 12.33
C VAL A 289 12.33 43.27 13.71
N VAL A 290 12.83 42.65 14.77
CA VAL A 290 12.54 43.05 16.16
C VAL A 290 13.81 43.64 16.75
N TYR A 291 13.72 44.87 17.26
CA TYR A 291 14.76 45.55 18.03
C TYR A 291 14.61 45.17 19.51
N LEU A 292 15.74 44.84 20.16
CA LEU A 292 15.89 44.77 21.61
C LEU A 292 16.73 45.97 22.06
N GLU A 293 16.17 46.82 22.92
CA GLU A 293 16.93 47.74 23.77
C GLU A 293 17.35 46.94 25.02
N GLU A 294 18.58 46.94 25.54
CA GLU A 294 19.73 47.81 25.32
C GLU A 294 20.98 46.96 25.01
N GLY A 295 21.72 47.33 23.96
CA GLY A 295 23.10 46.86 23.78
C GLY A 295 23.39 45.76 22.74
N GLY A 296 22.82 45.83 21.53
CA GLY A 296 23.51 45.44 20.28
C GLY A 296 23.54 43.96 19.82
N PHE A 297 23.01 43.77 18.60
CA PHE A 297 23.10 42.64 17.63
C PHE A 297 22.05 41.51 17.70
N ALA A 298 21.48 41.24 16.52
CA ALA A 298 20.31 40.40 16.26
C ALA A 298 20.66 38.99 15.72
N CYS A 299 19.86 37.97 16.04
CA CYS A 299 19.62 36.82 15.15
C CYS A 299 18.27 36.12 15.42
N ARG A 300 17.69 35.54 14.37
CA ARG A 300 16.27 35.19 14.16
C ARG A 300 15.86 33.76 14.58
N ILE A 301 14.69 33.69 15.24
CA ILE A 301 13.51 32.78 15.10
C ILE A 301 13.76 31.27 15.25
N GLN A 302 13.25 30.51 16.24
CA GLN A 302 11.96 30.41 16.95
C GLN A 302 10.97 29.42 16.30
N ASN A 303 10.67 28.39 17.09
CA ASN A 303 9.70 27.31 16.89
C ASN A 303 8.31 27.71 17.43
N SER A 304 7.28 27.21 16.73
CA SER A 304 6.05 26.55 17.23
C SER A 304 5.06 27.20 18.20
N PHE A 305 3.79 26.86 17.93
CA PHE A 305 2.60 26.74 18.79
C PHE A 305 1.60 27.91 18.82
N ASP A 306 0.43 27.62 18.22
CA ASP A 306 -0.93 27.60 18.79
C ASP A 306 -1.16 28.41 20.08
N ASP A 307 -2.17 29.28 20.11
CA ASP A 307 -3.54 28.92 20.51
C ASP A 307 -4.44 30.16 20.72
N ASN A 308 -5.74 29.92 20.55
CA ASN A 308 -6.88 30.50 21.27
C ASN A 308 -7.49 31.90 21.04
N ASN A 309 -8.82 31.80 20.83
CA ASN A 309 -9.93 32.49 21.51
C ASN A 309 -10.39 33.91 21.13
N ASN A 310 -11.64 33.90 20.61
CA ASN A 310 -12.86 34.47 21.21
C ASN A 310 -13.05 35.98 21.22
N CYS A 311 -14.17 36.44 20.66
CA CYS A 311 -14.88 37.62 21.17
C CYS A 311 -16.35 37.63 20.70
N GLU A 312 -17.25 37.69 21.68
CA GLU A 312 -18.69 37.91 21.56
C GLU A 312 -19.02 39.41 21.35
N GLY A 313 -20.24 39.70 20.88
CA GLY A 313 -20.84 41.05 20.94
C GLY A 313 -22.24 41.10 20.29
N ALA A 314 -23.26 41.25 21.12
CA ALA A 314 -24.70 41.20 20.80
C ALA A 314 -25.31 42.52 20.28
N GLY A 315 -26.49 42.44 19.64
CA GLY A 315 -27.36 43.59 19.37
C GLY A 315 -28.66 43.24 18.61
N ASN A 316 -29.80 43.31 19.31
CA ASN A 316 -31.19 43.03 18.90
C ASN A 316 -31.74 43.93 17.77
N CYS A 317 -32.77 43.45 17.04
CA CYS A 317 -34.08 44.10 16.88
C CYS A 317 -35.06 43.24 16.02
N GLU A 318 -36.33 43.27 16.42
CA GLU A 318 -37.46 42.40 16.02
C GLU A 318 -38.17 42.83 14.72
N GLY A 319 -38.99 41.94 14.12
CA GLY A 319 -40.16 42.35 13.33
C GLY A 319 -40.62 41.46 12.16
N ALA A 320 -41.52 40.50 12.47
CA ALA A 320 -42.69 40.01 11.72
C ALA A 320 -42.62 39.54 10.24
N GLY A 321 -43.24 38.38 9.98
CA GLY A 321 -43.83 38.01 8.68
C GLY A 321 -43.80 36.51 8.38
N ASP A 322 -44.93 35.83 8.63
CA ASP A 322 -45.24 34.48 8.13
C ASP A 322 -45.12 34.41 6.60
N ASP A 323 -44.56 33.30 6.10
CA ASP A 323 -45.03 32.67 4.85
C ASP A 323 -44.58 31.20 4.81
N LEU A 324 -45.58 30.32 4.94
CA LEU A 324 -45.51 28.88 4.71
C LEU A 324 -45.31 28.62 3.21
N ALA A 325 -44.23 27.95 2.86
CA ALA A 325 -44.09 27.32 1.55
C ALA A 325 -43.55 25.89 1.73
N GLU A 326 -44.48 24.94 1.63
CA GLU A 326 -44.21 23.52 1.45
C GLU A 326 -43.26 23.32 0.27
N LYS A 327 -42.14 22.62 0.49
CA LYS A 327 -41.33 22.04 -0.59
C LYS A 327 -41.18 20.56 -0.33
N GLU A 328 -41.79 19.83 -1.25
CA GLU A 328 -41.84 18.39 -1.40
C GLU A 328 -40.45 17.73 -1.26
N GLU A 329 -40.40 16.69 -0.43
CA GLU A 329 -39.32 15.71 -0.43
C GLU A 329 -39.32 14.96 -1.77
N GLN A 330 -38.46 15.37 -2.70
CA GLN A 330 -38.07 14.51 -3.81
C GLN A 330 -36.98 13.56 -3.32
N GLY A 331 -37.38 12.33 -3.05
CA GLY A 331 -36.49 11.21 -2.74
C GLY A 331 -35.42 11.06 -3.82
N VAL A 332 -34.18 11.33 -3.45
CA VAL A 332 -33.00 10.97 -4.24
C VAL A 332 -32.89 9.45 -4.17
N SER A 333 -33.35 8.75 -5.20
CA SER A 333 -33.03 7.34 -5.37
C SER A 333 -31.52 7.23 -5.57
N GLU A 334 -30.81 6.79 -4.54
CA GLU A 334 -29.42 6.33 -4.65
C GLU A 334 -29.40 5.21 -5.68
N THR A 335 -29.02 5.57 -6.90
CA THR A 335 -28.69 4.60 -7.94
C THR A 335 -27.40 3.93 -7.48
N LYS A 336 -27.53 2.74 -6.90
CA LYS A 336 -26.39 1.85 -6.66
C LYS A 336 -25.57 1.81 -7.95
N PRO A 337 -24.27 2.13 -7.91
CA PRO A 337 -23.44 2.04 -9.10
C PRO A 337 -23.53 0.60 -9.63
N ASN A 338 -23.75 0.46 -10.94
CA ASN A 338 -23.76 -0.85 -11.59
C ASN A 338 -22.46 -1.59 -11.21
N PRO A 339 -22.53 -2.91 -10.96
CA PRO A 339 -21.34 -3.66 -10.63
C PRO A 339 -20.30 -3.48 -11.74
N PRO A 340 -19.02 -3.30 -11.38
CA PRO A 340 -17.97 -3.09 -12.36
C PRO A 340 -17.97 -4.21 -13.42
N VAL A 341 -17.92 -3.81 -14.68
CA VAL A 341 -17.95 -4.74 -15.81
C VAL A 341 -16.58 -5.38 -15.96
N ASN A 342 -16.48 -6.67 -15.68
CA ASN A 342 -15.26 -7.44 -15.89
C ASN A 342 -15.08 -7.76 -17.39
N PHE A 343 -14.40 -6.87 -18.11
CA PHE A 343 -14.13 -7.02 -19.54
C PHE A 343 -13.37 -8.30 -19.91
N LEU A 344 -12.48 -8.78 -19.03
CA LEU A 344 -11.74 -10.02 -19.26
C LEU A 344 -12.70 -11.22 -19.24
N ARG A 345 -13.62 -11.24 -18.27
CA ARG A 345 -14.68 -12.27 -18.17
C ARG A 345 -15.57 -12.27 -19.39
N GLU A 346 -16.06 -11.11 -19.82
CA GLU A 346 -16.89 -11.01 -21.02
C GLU A 346 -16.18 -11.56 -22.26
N LYS A 347 -14.93 -11.15 -22.49
CA LYS A 347 -14.14 -11.65 -23.63
C LYS A 347 -13.94 -13.15 -23.58
N ILE A 348 -13.59 -13.71 -22.42
CA ILE A 348 -13.43 -15.16 -22.24
C ILE A 348 -14.75 -15.89 -22.56
N LEU A 349 -15.88 -15.37 -22.10
CA LEU A 349 -17.19 -15.97 -22.33
C LEU A 349 -17.62 -15.91 -23.80
N CYS A 350 -17.19 -14.90 -24.56
CA CYS A 350 -17.44 -14.79 -26.00
C CYS A 350 -16.57 -15.72 -26.88
N LEU A 351 -15.49 -16.31 -26.34
CA LEU A 351 -14.63 -17.19 -27.14
C LEU A 351 -15.37 -18.47 -27.57
N PRO A 352 -15.10 -19.02 -28.77
CA PRO A 352 -15.67 -20.28 -29.24
C PRO A 352 -14.96 -21.49 -28.58
N LEU A 353 -14.88 -21.48 -27.24
CA LEU A 353 -14.26 -22.53 -26.44
C LEU A 353 -15.32 -23.37 -25.69
N PRO A 354 -15.05 -24.66 -25.43
CA PRO A 354 -15.84 -25.45 -24.51
C PRO A 354 -16.00 -24.78 -23.14
N VAL A 355 -17.17 -24.98 -22.53
CA VAL A 355 -17.53 -24.40 -21.22
C VAL A 355 -16.48 -24.67 -20.12
N PRO A 356 -15.92 -25.90 -19.98
CA PRO A 356 -14.88 -26.15 -18.98
C PRO A 356 -13.62 -25.31 -19.17
N LEU A 357 -13.21 -25.03 -20.41
CA LEU A 357 -12.05 -24.19 -20.68
C LEU A 357 -12.33 -22.72 -20.36
N LYS A 358 -13.56 -22.24 -20.58
CA LYS A 358 -13.96 -20.89 -20.18
C LYS A 358 -13.87 -20.72 -18.66
N TYR A 359 -14.43 -21.65 -17.89
CA TYR A 359 -14.32 -21.63 -16.43
C TYR A 359 -12.87 -21.69 -15.95
N TYR A 360 -12.07 -22.57 -16.56
CA TYR A 360 -10.65 -22.67 -16.24
C TYR A 360 -9.90 -21.36 -16.50
N LEU A 361 -10.23 -20.65 -17.59
CA LEU A 361 -9.65 -19.35 -17.91
C LEU A 361 -10.14 -18.23 -17.00
N LEU A 362 -11.33 -18.32 -16.39
CA LEU A 362 -11.85 -17.26 -15.51
C LEU A 362 -11.08 -17.16 -14.19
N TYR A 363 -10.53 -18.26 -13.69
CA TYR A 363 -9.63 -18.38 -12.53
C TYR A 363 -10.10 -17.65 -11.24
N TYR A 364 -10.42 -18.40 -10.18
CA TYR A 364 -10.96 -17.94 -8.89
C TYR A 364 -12.33 -17.25 -8.94
N ARG A 365 -12.76 -16.67 -10.07
CA ARG A 365 -14.12 -16.14 -10.21
C ARG A 365 -15.12 -17.25 -10.55
N GLU A 366 -15.56 -17.99 -9.54
CA GLU A 366 -16.80 -18.77 -9.65
C GLU A 366 -18.01 -17.89 -9.33
N LYS A 367 -18.87 -17.74 -10.34
CA LYS A 367 -20.16 -17.03 -10.38
C LYS A 367 -20.21 -15.66 -9.72
#